data_AF-A0A252EEP8-F1
#
_entry.id   AF-A0A252EEP8-F1
#
_cell.length_a   1.000
_cell.length_b   1.000
_cell.length_c   1.000
_cell.angle_alpha   90.00
_cell.angle_beta   90.00
_cell.angle_gamma   90.00
#
_symmetry.space_group_name_H-M   'P 1'
#
loop_
_entity.id
_entity.type
_entity.pdbx_description
1 polymer ?
#
loop_
_entity_poly.entity_id
_entity_poly.type
_entity_poly.pdbx_seq_one_letter_code
_entity_poly.pdbx_strand_id
1 'polypeptide(L)'
;MGRAPQTSASSAECEACSPLGSLPDKRVQQPGKKALVNRLRRIEGQIGGVLSMVEDDRYCVDILMQISAVKSALDGVAIQILSAHANGCVRKAVKEDDGAEAIEELLGVIRKMIR
;
A
#
# COMPACT_ATOMS: atom_id res chain seq x y z
N MET A 1 18.12 22.54 -24.20
CA MET A 1 17.32 22.98 -23.04
C MET A 1 16.27 21.91 -22.77
N GLY A 2 16.61 20.90 -21.97
CA GLY A 2 15.72 19.80 -21.62
C GLY A 2 14.78 20.24 -20.49
N ARG A 3 13.47 20.16 -20.73
CA ARG A 3 12.45 20.41 -19.71
C ARG A 3 12.43 19.19 -18.79
N ALA A 4 12.76 19.36 -17.51
CA ALA A 4 12.61 18.31 -16.51
C ALA A 4 11.12 17.91 -16.41
N PRO A 5 10.77 16.62 -16.26
CA PRO A 5 9.40 16.22 -16.02
C PRO A 5 9.02 16.70 -14.61
N GLN A 6 8.07 17.63 -14.55
CA GLN A 6 7.53 18.13 -13.30
C GLN A 6 6.62 17.04 -12.74
N THR A 7 7.14 16.28 -11.79
CA THR A 7 6.37 15.34 -10.96
C THR A 7 5.45 16.15 -10.05
N SER A 8 4.20 16.40 -10.44
CA SER A 8 3.25 17.01 -9.50
C SER A 8 1.79 16.76 -9.89
N ALA A 9 1.39 15.49 -10.00
CA ALA A 9 0.02 15.13 -9.64
C ALA A 9 -0.13 15.40 -8.13
N SER A 10 -0.57 16.62 -7.81
CA SER A 10 -0.67 17.13 -6.46
C SER A 10 -1.66 16.27 -5.65
N SER A 11 -1.11 15.49 -4.71
CA SER A 11 -1.88 14.74 -3.71
C SER A 11 -2.65 15.64 -2.73
N ALA A 12 -2.61 16.97 -2.93
CA ALA A 12 -3.08 17.98 -1.99
C ALA A 12 -4.60 17.98 -1.73
N GLU A 13 -5.45 17.34 -2.55
CA GLU A 13 -6.90 17.37 -2.29
C GLU A 13 -7.57 16.06 -2.75
N CYS A 14 -7.04 14.92 -2.30
CA CYS A 14 -7.70 13.64 -2.50
C CYS A 14 -8.82 13.44 -1.47
N GLU A 15 -10.07 13.24 -1.92
CA GLU A 15 -11.22 12.93 -1.04
C GLU A 15 -11.01 11.65 -0.22
N ALA A 16 -10.20 10.71 -0.71
CA ALA A 16 -9.85 9.51 0.04
C ALA A 16 -8.68 9.74 1.00
N CYS A 17 -7.74 10.63 0.71
CA CYS A 17 -6.49 10.74 1.47
C CYS A 17 -6.20 12.21 1.81
N SER A 18 -6.26 12.57 3.09
CA SER A 18 -5.97 13.95 3.51
C SER A 18 -4.46 14.20 3.55
N PRO A 19 -3.92 15.24 2.90
CA PRO A 19 -2.50 15.58 3.00
C PRO A 19 -2.17 16.06 4.42
N LEU A 20 -1.02 15.65 4.94
CA LEU A 20 -0.55 16.05 6.26
C LEU A 20 0.45 17.22 6.16
N GLY A 21 -0.05 18.43 5.91
CA GLY A 21 0.66 19.70 6.10
C GLY A 21 1.72 20.07 5.04
N SER A 22 2.62 20.99 5.41
CA SER A 22 3.64 21.69 4.58
C SER A 22 4.98 20.94 4.45
N LEU A 23 4.98 19.63 4.61
CA LEU A 23 6.18 18.81 4.53
C LEU A 23 6.53 18.49 3.06
N PRO A 24 7.83 18.43 2.68
CA PRO A 24 8.29 18.27 1.30
C PRO A 24 8.05 16.88 0.69
N ASP A 25 7.25 16.03 1.35
CA ASP A 25 7.12 14.61 1.02
C ASP A 25 5.63 14.21 0.88
N LYS A 26 5.32 13.21 0.04
CA LYS A 26 3.94 12.78 -0.35
C LYS A 26 3.17 12.11 0.81
N ARG A 27 3.08 12.75 1.99
CA ARG A 27 2.44 12.21 3.19
C ARG A 27 0.93 12.41 3.14
N VAL A 28 0.21 11.30 3.33
CA VAL A 28 -1.25 11.29 3.37
C VAL A 28 -1.78 10.53 4.59
N GLN A 29 -2.95 10.95 5.09
CA GLN A 29 -3.74 10.17 6.03
C GLN A 29 -4.55 9.11 5.27
N GLN A 30 -4.31 7.84 5.60
CA GLN A 30 -4.97 6.71 4.96
C GLN A 30 -6.43 6.54 5.42
N PRO A 31 -7.38 6.26 4.51
CA PRO A 31 -8.72 5.76 4.85
C PRO A 31 -8.68 4.60 5.82
N GLY A 32 -9.50 4.68 6.87
CA GLY A 32 -9.58 3.59 7.84
C GLY A 32 -8.24 3.29 8.52
N LYS A 33 -7.35 4.29 8.71
CA LYS A 33 -6.04 4.16 9.35
C LYS A 33 -6.04 3.24 10.58
N LYS A 34 -7.02 3.41 11.49
CA LYS A 34 -7.14 2.57 12.69
C LYS A 34 -7.33 1.09 12.35
N ALA A 35 -8.17 0.77 11.36
CA ALA A 35 -8.39 -0.59 10.91
C ALA A 35 -7.14 -1.17 10.22
N LEU A 36 -6.47 -0.39 9.37
CA LEU A 36 -5.20 -0.78 8.73
C LEU A 36 -4.13 -1.11 9.78
N VAL A 37 -3.92 -0.22 10.74
CA VAL A 37 -2.98 -0.42 11.85
C VAL A 37 -3.32 -1.67 12.65
N ASN A 38 -4.60 -1.89 12.97
CA ASN A 38 -5.03 -3.09 13.70
C ASN A 38 -4.80 -4.38 12.89
N ARG A 39 -4.93 -4.36 11.56
CA ARG A 39 -4.61 -5.51 10.71
C ARG A 39 -3.10 -5.77 10.68
N LEU A 40 -2.30 -4.72 10.51
CA LEU A 40 -0.84 -4.82 10.52
C LEU A 40 -0.30 -5.35 11.85
N ARG A 41 -0.84 -4.93 13.00
CA ARG A 41 -0.49 -5.49 14.32
C ARG A 41 -0.79 -6.98 14.45
N ARG A 42 -1.86 -7.47 13.82
CA ARG A 42 -2.16 -8.92 13.80
C ARG A 42 -1.16 -9.66 12.93
N ILE A 43 -0.83 -9.11 11.76
CA ILE A 43 0.18 -9.66 10.85
C ILE A 43 1.56 -9.74 11.54
N GLU A 44 1.94 -8.69 12.27
CA GLU A 44 3.15 -8.68 13.10
C GLU A 44 3.17 -9.84 14.10
N GLY A 45 2.07 -10.09 14.81
CA GLY A 45 1.94 -11.26 15.69
C GLY A 45 2.02 -12.59 14.97
N GLN A 46 1.47 -12.70 13.75
CA GLN A 46 1.59 -13.91 12.93
C GLN A 46 3.05 -14.16 12.49
N ILE A 47 3.80 -13.12 12.14
CA ILE A 47 5.23 -13.22 11.82
C ILE A 47 6.01 -13.69 13.05
N GLY A 48 5.70 -13.14 14.24
CA GLY A 48 6.28 -13.61 15.49
C GLY A 48 5.99 -15.09 15.75
N GLY A 49 4.77 -15.55 15.46
CA GLY A 49 4.41 -16.96 15.52
C GLY A 49 5.22 -17.84 14.55
N VAL A 50 5.39 -17.39 13.30
CA VAL A 50 6.24 -18.10 12.31
C VAL A 50 7.68 -18.21 12.79
N LEU A 51 8.24 -17.14 13.36
CA LEU A 51 9.59 -17.14 13.94
C LEU A 51 9.71 -18.22 15.03
N SER A 52 8.80 -18.24 16.00
CA SER A 52 8.82 -19.26 17.07
C SER A 52 8.67 -20.68 16.51
N MET A 53 7.84 -20.88 15.47
CA MET A 53 7.74 -22.21 14.84
C MET A 53 9.06 -22.68 14.22
N VAL A 54 9.87 -21.77 13.68
CA VAL A 54 11.20 -22.09 13.16
C VAL A 54 12.18 -22.39 14.30
N GLU A 55 12.16 -21.59 15.37
CA GLU A 55 13.00 -21.81 16.55
C GLU A 55 12.67 -23.14 17.26
N ASP A 56 11.42 -23.56 17.22
CA ASP A 56 10.91 -24.82 17.79
C ASP A 56 11.06 -26.02 16.83
N ASP A 57 11.78 -25.88 15.71
CA ASP A 57 11.98 -26.93 14.69
C ASP A 57 10.67 -27.60 14.22
N ARG A 58 9.60 -26.81 14.06
CA ARG A 58 8.28 -27.34 13.67
C ARG A 58 8.24 -27.88 12.25
N TYR A 59 7.25 -28.74 12.01
CA TYR A 59 7.03 -29.36 10.70
C TYR A 59 6.90 -28.32 9.58
N CYS A 60 7.69 -28.49 8.53
CA CYS A 60 7.86 -27.53 7.45
C CYS A 60 6.53 -27.13 6.79
N VAL A 61 5.60 -28.08 6.61
CA VAL A 61 4.30 -27.79 5.98
C VAL A 61 3.47 -26.83 6.83
N ASP A 62 3.50 -26.97 8.15
CA ASP A 62 2.77 -26.07 9.05
C ASP A 62 3.32 -24.64 8.98
N ILE A 63 4.65 -24.50 8.92
CA ILE A 63 5.33 -23.22 8.75
C ILE A 63 4.94 -22.58 7.42
N LEU A 64 4.97 -23.35 6.32
CA LEU A 64 4.58 -22.88 4.99
C LEU A 64 3.11 -22.44 4.94
N MET A 65 2.22 -23.15 5.64
CA MET A 65 0.81 -22.77 5.76
C MET A 65 0.64 -21.43 6.52
N GLN A 66 1.40 -21.21 7.60
CA GLN A 66 1.37 -19.92 8.30
C GLN A 66 1.97 -18.78 7.47
N ILE A 67 3.06 -19.02 6.74
CA ILE A 67 3.62 -18.03 5.80
C ILE A 67 2.59 -17.65 4.73
N SER A 68 1.87 -18.64 4.18
CA SER A 68 0.80 -18.39 3.21
C SER A 68 -0.34 -17.54 3.80
N ALA A 69 -0.70 -17.78 5.07
CA ALA A 69 -1.69 -16.97 5.79
C ALA A 69 -1.22 -15.53 6.01
N VAL A 70 0.05 -15.33 6.39
CA VAL A 70 0.67 -14.00 6.53
C VAL A 70 0.66 -13.25 5.19
N LYS A 71 1.09 -13.90 4.11
CA LYS A 71 1.07 -13.33 2.76
C LYS A 71 -0.35 -12.89 2.36
N SER A 72 -1.34 -13.76 2.56
CA SER A 72 -2.75 -13.46 2.24
C SER A 72 -3.28 -12.26 3.04
N ALA A 73 -2.89 -12.14 4.30
CA ALA A 73 -3.27 -11.00 5.14
C ALA A 73 -2.60 -9.69 4.67
N LEU A 74 -1.32 -9.74 4.27
CA LEU A 74 -0.61 -8.60 3.67
C LEU A 74 -1.25 -8.17 2.35
N ASP A 75 -1.57 -9.12 1.47
CA ASP A 75 -2.24 -8.87 0.19
C ASP A 75 -3.58 -8.15 0.43
N GLY A 76 -4.34 -8.57 1.44
CA GLY A 76 -5.60 -7.91 1.83
C GLY A 76 -5.41 -6.46 2.30
N VAL A 77 -4.33 -6.15 3.03
CA VAL A 77 -4.00 -4.76 3.43
C VAL A 77 -3.58 -3.95 2.20
N ALA A 78 -2.75 -4.52 1.34
CA ALA A 78 -2.25 -3.85 0.14
C ALA A 78 -3.39 -3.49 -0.81
N ILE A 79 -4.34 -4.41 -1.05
CA ILE A 79 -5.52 -4.16 -1.88
C ILE A 79 -6.38 -3.04 -1.30
N GLN A 80 -6.55 -2.98 0.02
CA GLN A 80 -7.33 -1.91 0.67
C GLN A 80 -6.70 -0.54 0.44
N ILE A 81 -5.37 -0.42 0.58
CA ILE A 81 -4.63 0.83 0.33
C ILE A 81 -4.68 1.19 -1.16
N LEU A 82 -4.47 0.21 -2.05
CA LEU A 82 -4.51 0.39 -3.50
C LEU A 82 -5.89 0.89 -3.96
N SER A 83 -6.96 0.30 -3.43
CA SER A 83 -8.34 0.69 -3.74
C SER A 83 -8.63 2.12 -3.31
N ALA A 84 -8.16 2.52 -2.12
CA ALA A 84 -8.27 3.91 -1.65
C ALA A 84 -7.53 4.89 -2.57
N HIS A 85 -6.30 4.55 -2.97
CA HIS A 85 -5.49 5.37 -3.85
C HIS A 85 -6.11 5.52 -5.26
N ALA A 86 -6.58 4.42 -5.84
CA ALA A 86 -7.21 4.41 -7.16
C ALA A 86 -8.51 5.24 -7.18
N ASN A 87 -9.37 5.06 -6.18
CA ASN A 87 -10.65 5.78 -6.10
C ASN A 87 -10.51 7.25 -5.70
N GLY A 88 -9.39 7.62 -5.08
CA GLY A 88 -9.08 8.97 -4.65
C GLY A 88 -8.14 9.69 -5.61
N CYS A 89 -6.83 9.52 -5.38
CA CYS A 89 -5.79 10.30 -6.06
C CYS A 89 -5.82 10.11 -7.57
N VAL A 90 -5.90 8.86 -8.04
CA VAL A 90 -5.87 8.55 -9.47
C VAL A 90 -7.15 9.04 -10.16
N ARG A 91 -8.32 8.77 -9.56
CA ARG A 91 -9.60 9.29 -10.09
C ARG A 91 -9.61 10.80 -10.22
N LYS A 92 -8.99 11.53 -9.29
CA LYS A 92 -8.87 12.99 -9.36
C LYS A 92 -7.94 13.41 -10.49
N ALA A 93 -6.73 12.85 -10.57
CA ALA A 93 -5.77 13.15 -11.62
C ALA A 93 -6.35 12.95 -13.03
N VAL A 94 -7.15 11.90 -13.23
CA VAL A 94 -7.87 11.65 -14.51
C VAL A 94 -8.82 12.78 -14.89
N LYS A 95 -9.40 13.52 -13.93
CA LYS A 95 -10.28 14.66 -14.21
C LYS A 95 -9.52 15.97 -14.46
N GLU A 96 -8.27 16.06 -14.03
CA GLU A 96 -7.45 17.28 -14.01
C GLU A 96 -6.34 17.29 -15.07
N ASP A 97 -6.42 16.40 -16.08
CA ASP A 97 -5.47 16.23 -17.20
C ASP A 97 -4.09 15.63 -16.82
N ASP A 98 -3.90 15.23 -15.56
CA ASP A 98 -2.72 14.49 -15.06
C ASP A 98 -2.92 12.96 -15.03
N GLY A 99 -3.98 12.46 -15.68
CA GLY A 99 -4.43 11.07 -15.58
C GLY A 99 -3.41 10.04 -16.07
N ALA A 100 -2.68 10.34 -17.14
CA ALA A 100 -1.73 9.40 -17.74
C ALA A 100 -0.57 9.05 -16.81
N GLU A 101 0.04 10.06 -16.17
CA GLU A 101 1.14 9.86 -15.22
C GLU A 101 0.69 9.08 -13.99
N ALA A 102 -0.48 9.44 -13.43
CA ALA A 102 -1.04 8.77 -12.25
C ALA A 102 -1.38 7.28 -12.52
N ILE A 103 -1.89 6.96 -13.72
CA ILE A 103 -2.16 5.58 -14.13
C ILE A 103 -0.84 4.81 -14.32
N GLU A 104 0.18 5.43 -14.91
CA GLU A 104 1.49 4.79 -15.09
C GLU A 104 2.16 4.46 -13.74
N GLU A 105 2.11 5.40 -12.77
CA GLU A 105 2.58 5.18 -11.40
C GLU A 105 1.84 3.98 -10.76
N LEU A 106 0.50 3.95 -10.85
CA LEU A 106 -0.33 2.87 -10.33
C LEU A 106 0.02 1.50 -10.95
N LEU A 107 0.14 1.43 -12.27
CA LEU A 107 0.53 0.20 -12.97
C LEU A 107 1.94 -0.25 -12.57
N GLY A 108 2.85 0.70 -12.33
CA GLY A 108 4.19 0.42 -11.80
C GLY A 108 4.15 -0.30 -10.45
N VAL A 109 3.25 0.11 -9.55
CA VAL A 109 3.06 -0.54 -8.25
C VAL A 109 2.42 -1.93 -8.41
N ILE A 110 1.36 -2.05 -9.22
CA ILE A 110 0.67 -3.34 -9.44
C ILE A 110 1.62 -4.39 -9.99
N ARG A 111 2.48 -4.04 -10.96
CA ARG A 111 3.50 -4.97 -11.50
C ARG A 111 4.44 -5.51 -10.42
N LYS A 112 4.76 -4.72 -9.38
CA LYS A 112 5.60 -5.17 -8.26
C LYS A 112 4.84 -6.08 -7.30
N MET A 113 3.52 -5.94 -7.18
CA MET A 113 2.70 -6.74 -6.26
C MET A 113 2.34 -8.13 -6.81
N ILE A 114 2.30 -8.28 -8.14
CA ILE A 114 1.96 -9.55 -8.80
C ILE A 114 3.18 -10.46 -8.94
N ARG A 115 4.39 -9.88 -8.92
CA ARG A 115 5.65 -10.62 -8.99
C ARG A 115 5.96 -11.30 -7.65
#